data_AF-A0AAF0A140-F1
#
_entry.id   AF-A0AAF0A140-F1
#
_cell.length_a   1.000
_cell.length_b   1.000
_cell.length_c   1.000
_cell.angle_alpha   90.00
_cell.angle_beta   90.00
_cell.angle_gamma   90.00
#
_symmetry.space_group_name_H-M   'P 1'
#
loop_
_entity.id
_entity.type
_entity.pdbx_description
1 polymer ?
#
loop_
_entity_poly.entity_id
_entity_poly.type
_entity_poly.pdbx_seq_one_letter_code
_entity_poly.pdbx_strand_id
1 'polypeptide(L)'
;MMPSRETIEGLKKRYPEGTRVELVAMSDPYAPPRGTQGTVTGVDDIGSLLVHWDNGSGLNVLYGEDTVRIVKSKPIFKLVYQNGKEEAFETCNDAWQVITEMVLNHDLVWVDFHAAKAEVTRIRKGL
;
A
#
# COMPACT_ATOMS: atom_id res chain seq x y z
N MET A 1 -12.06 10.23 -25.27
CA MET A 1 -11.43 9.27 -26.20
C MET A 1 -11.50 7.90 -25.54
N MET A 2 -11.97 6.85 -26.21
CA MET A 2 -12.01 5.52 -25.58
C MET A 2 -10.60 4.90 -25.56
N PRO A 3 -10.09 4.45 -24.40
CA PRO A 3 -8.76 3.84 -24.32
C PRO A 3 -8.72 2.51 -25.09
N SER A 4 -7.53 2.14 -25.58
CA SER A 4 -7.33 0.83 -26.21
C SER A 4 -7.41 -0.29 -25.16
N ARG A 5 -7.68 -1.52 -25.60
CA ARG A 5 -7.65 -2.71 -24.73
C ARG A 5 -6.31 -2.85 -24.00
N GLU A 6 -5.20 -2.60 -24.70
CA GLU A 6 -3.86 -2.62 -24.11
C GLU A 6 -3.71 -1.57 -23.01
N THR A 7 -4.29 -0.38 -23.19
CA THR A 7 -4.32 0.66 -22.15
C THR A 7 -5.09 0.19 -20.93
N ILE A 8 -6.28 -0.41 -21.12
CA ILE A 8 -7.11 -0.94 -20.04
C ILE A 8 -6.38 -2.05 -19.27
N GLU A 9 -5.73 -2.97 -19.99
CA GLU A 9 -4.91 -4.03 -19.36
C GLU A 9 -3.72 -3.45 -18.59
N GLY A 10 -3.09 -2.37 -19.10
CA GLY A 10 -2.07 -1.62 -18.39
C GLY A 10 -2.59 -0.96 -17.11
N LEU A 11 -3.80 -0.40 -17.15
CA LEU A 11 -4.45 0.18 -15.97
C LEU A 11 -4.77 -0.90 -14.92
N LYS A 12 -5.32 -2.04 -15.32
CA LYS A 12 -5.60 -3.19 -14.43
C LYS A 12 -4.32 -3.70 -13.74
N LYS A 13 -3.19 -3.71 -14.45
CA LYS A 13 -1.87 -4.09 -13.87
C LYS A 13 -1.32 -3.03 -12.92
N ARG A 14 -1.51 -1.75 -13.24
CA ARG A 14 -0.98 -0.62 -12.44
C ARG A 14 -1.82 -0.36 -11.19
N TYR A 15 -3.11 -0.59 -11.28
CA TYR A 15 -4.11 -0.36 -10.22
C TYR A 15 -4.91 -1.65 -9.97
N PRO A 16 -4.27 -2.71 -9.46
CA PRO A 16 -5.01 -3.89 -9.02
C PRO A 16 -5.99 -3.52 -7.90
N GLU A 17 -7.01 -4.36 -7.69
CA GLU A 17 -7.92 -4.25 -6.56
C GLU A 17 -7.14 -4.17 -5.23
N GLY A 18 -7.56 -3.28 -4.34
CA GLY A 18 -6.87 -2.98 -3.08
C GLY A 18 -5.83 -1.86 -3.17
N THR A 19 -5.48 -1.37 -4.37
CA THR A 19 -4.53 -0.27 -4.52
C THR A 19 -5.03 0.98 -3.81
N ARG A 20 -4.20 1.55 -2.94
CA ARG A 20 -4.47 2.83 -2.29
C ARG A 20 -4.10 3.98 -3.20
N VAL A 21 -5.04 4.91 -3.39
CA VAL A 21 -4.87 6.09 -4.24
C VAL A 21 -5.25 7.35 -3.48
N GLU A 22 -4.70 8.48 -3.93
CA GLU A 22 -5.07 9.81 -3.46
C GLU A 22 -5.44 10.68 -4.64
N LEU A 23 -6.53 11.43 -4.50
CA LEU A 23 -7.00 12.35 -5.53
C LEU A 23 -6.06 13.54 -5.68
N VAL A 24 -5.60 13.78 -6.90
CA VAL A 24 -4.76 14.92 -7.26
C VAL A 24 -5.55 15.99 -8.00
N ALA A 25 -6.38 15.60 -8.96
CA ALA A 25 -7.25 16.49 -9.73
C ALA A 25 -8.46 15.74 -10.28
N MET A 26 -9.62 16.38 -10.22
CA MET A 26 -10.88 15.96 -10.86
C MET A 26 -11.71 17.22 -11.07
N SER A 27 -12.19 17.43 -12.28
CA SER A 27 -12.95 18.64 -12.65
C SER A 27 -14.45 18.39 -12.59
N ASP A 28 -14.95 17.98 -11.43
CA ASP A 28 -16.37 17.70 -11.17
C ASP A 28 -16.86 18.48 -9.93
N PRO A 29 -18.05 19.11 -9.96
CA PRO A 29 -18.60 19.84 -8.81
C PRO A 29 -18.79 19.00 -7.54
N TYR A 30 -18.92 17.68 -7.67
CA TYR A 30 -19.07 16.72 -6.58
C TYR A 30 -17.80 15.91 -6.33
N ALA A 31 -16.68 16.33 -6.92
CA ALA A 31 -15.37 15.69 -6.70
C ALA A 31 -15.06 15.57 -5.19
N PRO A 32 -14.47 14.46 -4.75
CA PRO A 32 -13.83 14.43 -3.44
C PRO A 32 -12.83 15.60 -3.32
N PRO A 33 -12.58 16.12 -2.11
CA PRO A 33 -11.51 17.08 -1.91
C PRO A 33 -10.17 16.54 -2.41
N ARG A 34 -9.34 17.40 -3.00
CA ARG A 34 -7.95 17.03 -3.33
C ARG A 34 -7.23 16.54 -2.07
N GLY A 35 -6.51 15.43 -2.19
CA GLY A 35 -5.87 14.77 -1.05
C GLY A 35 -6.75 13.71 -0.37
N THR A 36 -8.03 13.59 -0.74
CA THR A 36 -8.85 12.47 -0.29
C THR A 36 -8.26 11.16 -0.82
N GLN A 37 -8.15 10.16 0.07
CA GLN A 37 -7.68 8.84 -0.29
C GLN A 37 -8.85 7.88 -0.51
N GLY A 38 -8.59 6.82 -1.27
CA GLY A 38 -9.55 5.78 -1.58
C GLY A 38 -8.86 4.48 -1.94
N THR A 39 -9.64 3.40 -1.95
CA THR A 39 -9.18 2.07 -2.35
C THR A 39 -9.76 1.74 -3.71
N VAL A 40 -8.91 1.37 -4.67
CA VAL A 40 -9.33 0.86 -5.97
C VAL A 40 -10.04 -0.48 -5.77
N THR A 41 -11.27 -0.59 -6.26
CA THR A 41 -12.06 -1.83 -6.26
C THR A 41 -12.03 -2.51 -7.63
N GLY A 42 -11.53 -1.84 -8.66
CA GLY A 42 -11.34 -2.42 -10.00
C GLY A 42 -11.07 -1.37 -11.07
N VAL A 43 -10.97 -1.84 -12.30
CA VAL A 43 -10.94 -1.00 -13.51
C VAL A 43 -12.00 -1.53 -14.46
N ASP A 44 -12.92 -0.66 -14.89
CA ASP A 44 -14.00 -1.04 -15.79
C ASP A 44 -13.52 -1.20 -17.25
N ASP A 45 -14.43 -1.61 -18.13
CA ASP A 45 -14.12 -1.89 -19.54
C ASP A 45 -14.01 -0.63 -20.42
N ILE A 46 -14.25 0.55 -19.86
CA ILE A 46 -14.00 1.84 -20.51
C ILE A 46 -12.76 2.55 -19.95
N GLY A 47 -12.05 1.93 -18.99
CA GLY A 47 -10.80 2.39 -18.43
C GLY A 47 -10.92 3.29 -17.21
N SER A 48 -12.09 3.41 -16.59
CA SER A 48 -12.24 4.15 -15.32
C SER A 48 -11.74 3.30 -14.15
N LEU A 49 -11.05 3.92 -13.20
CA LEU A 49 -10.78 3.26 -11.92
C LEU A 49 -12.02 3.38 -11.05
N LEU A 50 -12.49 2.24 -10.58
CA LEU A 50 -13.54 2.15 -9.57
C LEU A 50 -12.89 2.37 -8.21
N VAL A 51 -13.28 3.43 -7.50
CA VAL A 51 -12.65 3.82 -6.24
C VAL A 51 -13.69 3.95 -5.15
N HIS A 52 -13.49 3.22 -4.06
CA HIS A 52 -14.19 3.48 -2.81
C HIS A 52 -13.41 4.54 -2.04
N TRP A 53 -13.89 5.78 -2.09
CA TRP A 53 -13.26 6.90 -1.38
C TRP A 53 -13.56 6.85 0.12
N ASP A 54 -12.56 7.18 0.94
CA ASP A 54 -12.67 7.11 2.40
C ASP A 54 -13.72 8.08 2.97
N ASN A 55 -14.04 9.15 2.22
CA ASN A 55 -15.09 10.10 2.58
C ASN A 55 -16.50 9.66 2.15
N GLY A 56 -16.63 8.45 1.59
CA GLY A 56 -17.91 7.90 1.10
C GLY A 56 -18.34 8.37 -0.29
N SER A 57 -17.52 9.12 -1.01
CA SER A 57 -17.83 9.47 -2.41
C SER A 57 -17.90 8.22 -3.29
N GLY A 58 -18.85 8.23 -4.23
CA GLY A 58 -19.04 7.17 -5.22
C GLY A 58 -18.52 7.50 -6.63
N LEU A 59 -17.78 8.60 -6.79
CA LEU A 59 -17.24 8.98 -8.10
C LEU A 59 -16.05 8.10 -8.50
N ASN A 60 -16.03 7.67 -9.76
CA ASN A 60 -14.90 6.94 -10.35
C ASN A 60 -13.86 7.92 -10.90
N VAL A 61 -12.65 7.43 -11.16
CA VAL A 61 -11.56 8.22 -11.76
C VAL A 61 -11.48 7.92 -13.25
N LEU A 62 -11.73 8.92 -14.08
CA LEU A 62 -11.75 8.81 -15.52
C LEU A 62 -10.34 8.88 -16.11
N TYR A 63 -10.02 7.91 -16.98
CA TYR A 63 -8.73 7.88 -17.65
C TYR A 63 -8.55 9.08 -18.60
N GLY A 64 -7.45 9.82 -18.41
CA GLY A 64 -7.09 10.97 -19.24
C GLY A 64 -7.78 12.29 -18.86
N GLU A 65 -8.72 12.26 -17.92
CA GLU A 65 -9.43 13.44 -17.41
C GLU A 65 -9.07 13.70 -15.95
N ASP A 66 -9.13 12.65 -15.12
CA ASP A 66 -8.81 12.73 -13.70
C ASP A 66 -7.38 12.29 -13.41
N THR A 67 -6.85 12.76 -12.29
CA THR A 67 -5.50 12.42 -11.83
C THR A 67 -5.52 11.90 -10.41
N VAL A 68 -4.97 10.71 -10.23
CA VAL A 68 -4.67 10.11 -8.92
C VAL A 68 -3.20 9.72 -8.83
N ARG A 69 -2.70 9.60 -7.60
CA ARG A 69 -1.41 9.00 -7.32
C ARG A 69 -1.58 7.77 -6.44
N ILE A 70 -0.77 6.74 -6.68
CA ILE A 70 -0.70 5.58 -5.77
C ILE A 70 -0.07 6.05 -4.46
N VAL A 71 -0.75 5.75 -3.36
CA VAL A 71 -0.24 5.95 -2.00
C VAL A 71 0.53 4.70 -1.63
N LYS A 72 1.86 4.81 -1.55
CA LYS A 72 2.67 3.76 -0.94
C LYS A 72 2.33 3.69 0.53
N SER A 73 2.02 2.50 1.04
CA SER A 73 1.89 2.31 2.48
C SER A 73 3.22 2.71 3.12
N LYS A 74 3.17 3.47 4.22
CA LYS A 74 4.36 3.57 5.06
C LYS A 74 4.53 2.17 5.66
N PRO A 75 5.72 1.55 5.59
CA PRO A 75 5.95 0.27 6.22
C PRO A 75 5.56 0.40 7.69
N ILE A 76 4.61 -0.43 8.10
CA ILE A 76 4.03 -0.39 9.44
C ILE A 76 4.98 -1.10 10.41
N PHE A 77 5.84 -1.97 9.90
CA PHE A 77 6.74 -2.79 10.69
C PHE A 77 8.18 -2.55 10.28
N LYS A 78 9.08 -2.50 11.26
CA LYS A 78 10.52 -2.37 11.03
C LYS A 78 11.29 -3.30 11.95
N LEU A 79 12.25 -4.00 11.38
CA LEU A 79 13.27 -4.76 12.09
C LEU A 79 14.54 -3.92 12.17
N VAL A 80 15.08 -3.76 13.37
CA VAL A 80 16.39 -3.15 13.60
C VAL A 80 17.32 -4.21 14.18
N TYR A 81 18.35 -4.54 13.41
CA TYR A 81 19.32 -5.56 13.74
C TYR A 81 20.45 -5.01 14.61
N GLN A 82 21.25 -5.91 15.19
CA GLN A 82 22.33 -5.56 16.10
C GLN A 82 23.41 -4.68 15.48
N ASN A 83 23.65 -4.84 14.19
CA ASN A 83 24.60 -4.04 13.41
C ASN A 83 24.02 -2.68 12.98
N GLY A 84 22.79 -2.34 13.40
CA GLY A 84 22.09 -1.12 13.01
C GLY A 84 21.43 -1.18 11.62
N LYS A 85 21.50 -2.32 10.91
CA LYS A 85 20.73 -2.51 9.68
C LYS A 85 19.25 -2.40 10.00
N GLU A 86 18.48 -1.81 9.10
CA GLU A 86 17.03 -1.72 9.20
C GLU A 86 16.38 -2.38 7.98
N GLU A 87 15.30 -3.13 8.23
CA GLU A 87 14.44 -3.68 7.18
C GLU A 87 12.99 -3.33 7.50
N ALA A 88 12.25 -2.86 6.50
CA ALA A 88 10.90 -2.32 6.67
C ALA A 88 9.88 -3.14 5.88
N PHE A 89 8.74 -3.41 6.50
CA PHE A 89 7.72 -4.33 6.00
C PHE A 89 6.34 -3.68 6.05
N GLU A 90 5.54 -3.96 5.03
CA GLU A 90 4.14 -3.51 4.98
C GLU A 90 3.27 -4.31 5.95
N THR A 91 3.54 -5.60 6.11
CA THR A 91 2.76 -6.51 6.97
C THR A 91 3.57 -7.08 8.14
N CYS A 92 2.87 -7.41 9.23
CA CYS A 92 3.47 -8.04 10.41
C CYS A 92 3.96 -9.45 10.07
N ASN A 93 3.21 -10.16 9.23
CA ASN A 93 3.51 -11.54 8.87
C ASN A 93 4.83 -11.67 8.10
N ASP A 94 5.10 -10.77 7.15
CA ASP A 94 6.34 -10.79 6.38
C ASP A 94 7.55 -10.52 7.29
N ALA A 95 7.43 -9.52 8.19
CA ALA A 95 8.46 -9.26 9.20
C ALA A 95 8.66 -10.47 10.13
N TRP A 96 7.58 -11.14 10.52
CA TRP A 96 7.63 -12.31 11.39
C TRP A 96 8.24 -13.55 10.71
N GLN A 97 8.02 -13.74 9.41
CA GLN A 97 8.65 -14.80 8.64
C GLN A 97 10.17 -14.63 8.65
N VAL A 98 10.67 -13.41 8.43
CA VAL A 98 12.12 -13.11 8.52
C VAL A 98 12.67 -13.43 9.90
N ILE A 99 11.99 -13.00 10.97
CA ILE A 99 12.40 -13.33 12.35
C ILE A 99 12.44 -14.86 12.54
N THR A 100 11.42 -15.56 12.08
CA THR A 100 11.29 -17.02 12.22
C THR A 100 12.41 -17.75 11.50
N GLU A 101 12.72 -17.38 10.26
CA GLU A 101 13.83 -17.95 9.48
C GLU A 101 15.17 -17.73 10.19
N MET A 102 15.42 -16.54 10.73
CA MET A 102 16.66 -16.27 11.48
C MET A 102 16.76 -17.06 12.78
N VAL A 103 15.65 -17.29 13.49
CA VAL A 103 15.61 -18.16 14.68
C VAL A 103 15.97 -19.61 14.31
N LEU A 104 15.38 -20.11 13.22
CA LEU A 104 15.57 -21.47 12.71
C LEU A 104 17.00 -21.69 12.21
N ASN A 105 17.60 -20.71 11.53
CA ASN A 105 18.97 -20.80 11.01
C ASN A 105 20.06 -20.51 12.07
N HIS A 106 19.67 -20.24 13.32
CA HIS A 106 20.59 -19.88 14.41
C HIS A 106 21.35 -18.55 14.21
N ASP A 107 20.92 -17.71 13.27
CA ASP A 107 21.53 -16.41 12.98
C ASP A 107 21.04 -15.30 13.92
N LEU A 108 19.89 -15.50 14.59
CA LEU A 108 19.29 -14.49 15.45
C LEU A 108 19.90 -14.48 16.86
N VAL A 109 20.63 -13.41 17.18
CA VAL A 109 21.02 -13.09 18.57
C VAL A 109 19.96 -12.18 19.22
N TRP A 110 19.66 -11.02 18.65
CA TRP A 110 18.44 -10.24 18.92
C TRP A 110 18.07 -9.30 17.75
N VAL A 111 16.80 -8.93 17.66
CA VAL A 111 16.27 -7.92 16.73
C VAL A 111 15.20 -7.10 17.44
N ASP A 112 15.20 -5.78 17.19
CA ASP A 112 14.12 -4.90 17.65
C ASP A 112 13.02 -4.85 16.61
N PHE A 113 11.81 -5.25 17.00
CA PHE A 113 10.62 -5.17 16.19
C PHE A 113 9.83 -3.91 16.56
N HIS A 114 9.70 -3.00 15.60
CA HIS A 114 8.93 -1.77 15.72
C HIS A 114 7.62 -1.93 14.94
N ALA A 115 6.47 -1.76 15.59
CA ALA A 115 5.21 -1.55 14.90
C ALA A 115 4.83 -0.06 14.99
N ALA A 116 4.22 0.50 13.94
CA ALA A 116 4.03 1.96 13.75
C ALA A 116 3.28 2.72 14.87
N LYS A 117 2.68 2.01 15.82
CA LYS A 117 1.95 2.57 16.97
C LYS A 117 2.21 1.83 18.29
N ALA A 118 3.16 0.90 18.33
CA ALA A 118 3.46 0.12 19.53
C ALA A 118 4.85 0.46 20.05
N GLU A 119 5.09 0.12 21.32
CA GLU A 119 6.44 0.10 21.88
C GLU A 119 7.32 -0.91 21.13
N VAL A 120 8.63 -0.70 21.22
CA VAL A 120 9.63 -1.58 20.60
C VAL A 120 9.66 -2.91 21.34
N THR A 121 9.47 -4.01 20.62
CA THR A 121 9.62 -5.36 21.17
C THR A 121 10.98 -5.91 20.78
N ARG A 122 11.90 -6.05 21.74
CA ARG A 122 13.16 -6.75 21.51
C ARG A 122 12.93 -8.27 21.54
N ILE A 123 13.17 -8.91 20.40
CA ILE A 123 13.08 -10.36 20.24
C ILE A 123 14.49 -10.93 20.33
N ARG A 124 14.65 -11.96 21.16
CA ARG A 124 15.90 -12.72 21.32
C ARG A 124 15.60 -14.20 21.26
N LYS A 125 16.56 -14.99 20.78
CA LYS A 125 16.46 -16.45 20.89
C LYS A 125 16.45 -16.82 22.38
N GLY A 126 15.43 -17.55 22.81
CA GLY A 126 15.41 -18.16 24.14
C GLY A 126 16.48 -19.24 24.21
N LEU A 127 17.26 -19.24 25.30
CA LEU A 127 18.14 -20.37 25.66
C LEU A 127 17.32 -21.60 26.00
#